data_AF-A0A2G7FLP2-F1
#
_entry.id   AF-A0A2G7FLP2-F1
#
_cell.length_a   1.000
_cell.length_b   1.000
_cell.length_c   1.000
_cell.angle_alpha   90.00
_cell.angle_beta   90.00
_cell.angle_gamma   90.00
#
_symmetry.space_group_name_H-M   'P 1'
#
loop_
_entity.id
_entity.type
_entity.pdbx_description
1 polymer ?
#
loop_
_entity_poly.entity_id
_entity_poly.type
_entity_poly.pdbx_seq_one_letter_code
_entity_poly.pdbx_strand_id
1 'polypeptide(L)'
;MRPLIASLTLWNSCQLAATLVLLLASPPEPNSMFEALKFLSKSLGGLPTMVDVLKSPSTDLPKRFAQAKKVAIDGKVGKVTVLGVNLVDVEMLERGEKKSRDMNYSSFAHYSLVIAIAREGFHIYQSWGEHGYHLDQYLMRRGSRLRSWEDAKTFLKTFQELCRFEENWTDELNIAYKQCFGVDIKSICGRGKLQTPIVRPCRPWVRIFEINDVKTRNIEKFTCE
;
A
#
# COMPACT_ATOMS: atom_id res chain seq x y z
N MET A 1 17.07 19.85 22.04
CA MET A 1 16.25 18.85 21.32
C MET A 1 16.62 17.47 21.87
N ARG A 2 15.71 16.84 22.62
CA ARG A 2 15.89 15.43 23.01
C ARG A 2 15.62 14.57 21.77
N PRO A 3 16.40 13.51 21.50
CA PRO A 3 16.05 12.58 20.44
C PRO A 3 14.67 11.99 20.79
N LEU A 4 13.77 12.01 19.81
CA LEU A 4 12.54 11.23 19.86
C LEU A 4 12.95 9.76 19.94
N ILE A 5 13.11 9.25 21.15
CA ILE A 5 13.15 7.82 21.42
C ILE A 5 11.88 7.26 20.79
N ALA A 6 12.04 6.33 19.84
CA ALA A 6 10.98 5.66 19.14
C ALA A 6 10.08 4.88 20.12
N SER A 7 9.16 5.57 20.78
CA SER A 7 8.17 4.96 21.68
C SER A 7 6.94 4.46 20.93
N LEU A 8 7.17 3.85 19.76
CA LEU A 8 6.17 3.08 19.04
C LEU A 8 6.74 1.67 18.90
N THR A 9 6.15 0.73 19.63
CA THR A 9 6.46 -0.69 19.49
C THR A 9 6.29 -1.05 18.02
N LEU A 10 7.40 -1.30 17.33
CA LEU A 10 7.47 -1.53 15.89
C LEU A 10 6.50 -2.64 15.42
N TRP A 11 6.18 -3.58 16.31
CA TRP A 11 5.26 -4.70 16.12
C TRP A 11 3.77 -4.31 16.03
N ASN A 12 3.40 -3.11 16.50
CA ASN A 12 2.01 -2.65 16.54
C ASN A 12 1.47 -2.27 15.16
N SER A 13 2.32 -2.17 14.13
CA SER A 13 1.88 -1.81 12.79
C SER A 13 2.48 -2.75 11.74
N CYS A 14 1.61 -3.43 10.99
CA CYS A 14 1.99 -4.15 9.78
C CYS A 14 2.61 -3.25 8.69
N GLN A 15 2.57 -1.91 8.85
CA GLN A 15 3.29 -0.97 7.99
C GLN A 15 4.79 -1.25 7.97
N LEU A 16 5.35 -1.71 9.09
CA LEU A 16 6.75 -2.08 9.20
C LEU A 16 7.17 -3.08 8.12
N ALA A 17 6.37 -4.12 7.88
CA ALA A 17 6.69 -5.14 6.89
C ALA A 17 6.73 -4.55 5.47
N ALA A 18 5.74 -3.73 5.11
CA ALA A 18 5.71 -3.04 3.82
C ALA A 18 6.93 -2.10 3.67
N THR A 19 7.25 -1.32 4.70
CA THR A 19 8.40 -0.42 4.70
C THR A 19 9.73 -1.17 4.56
N LEU A 20 9.93 -2.24 5.34
CA LEU A 20 11.16 -3.04 5.27
C LEU A 20 11.35 -3.66 3.89
N VAL A 21 10.30 -4.26 3.31
CA VAL A 21 10.38 -4.88 1.98
C VAL A 21 10.74 -3.85 0.91
N LEU A 22 10.11 -2.66 0.95
CA LEU A 22 10.41 -1.62 -0.03
C LEU A 22 11.84 -1.10 0.12
N LEU A 23 12.29 -0.84 1.36
CA LEU A 23 13.65 -0.37 1.63
C LEU A 23 14.72 -1.42 1.28
N LEU A 24 14.51 -2.69 1.61
CA LEU A 24 15.43 -3.78 1.27
C LEU A 24 15.52 -3.95 -0.25
N ALA A 25 14.41 -3.81 -0.96
CA ALA A 25 14.38 -3.86 -2.41
C ALA A 25 15.10 -2.67 -3.08
N SER A 26 15.10 -1.50 -2.44
CA SER A 26 15.67 -0.28 -3.03
C SER A 26 17.15 -0.43 -3.41
N PRO A 27 17.59 0.22 -4.50
CA PRO A 27 19.00 0.43 -4.81
C PRO A 27 19.79 1.03 -3.63
N PRO A 28 21.09 0.70 -3.48
CA PRO A 28 21.92 1.16 -2.36
C PRO A 28 22.21 2.66 -2.38
N GLU A 29 21.93 3.34 -3.49
CA GLU A 29 22.09 4.77 -3.62
C GLU A 29 21.20 5.51 -2.59
N PRO A 30 21.75 6.45 -1.80
CA PRO A 30 21.01 7.15 -0.75
C PRO A 30 19.70 7.79 -1.24
N ASN A 31 19.71 8.37 -2.44
CA ASN A 31 18.52 8.97 -3.05
C ASN A 31 17.41 7.95 -3.32
N SER A 32 17.76 6.74 -3.79
CA SER A 32 16.78 5.70 -4.08
C SER A 32 16.15 5.13 -2.82
N MET A 33 16.93 4.99 -1.74
CA MET A 33 16.40 4.62 -0.43
C MET A 33 15.51 5.73 0.15
N PHE A 34 15.94 6.98 0.03
CA PHE A 34 15.17 8.12 0.50
C PHE A 34 13.83 8.25 -0.23
N GLU A 35 13.80 8.10 -1.55
CA GLU A 35 12.54 8.14 -2.31
C GLU A 35 11.60 6.98 -1.96
N ALA A 36 12.12 5.78 -1.72
CA ALA A 36 11.31 4.65 -1.24
C ALA A 36 10.74 4.90 0.17
N LEU A 37 11.56 5.44 1.09
CA LEU A 37 11.11 5.81 2.43
C LEU A 37 10.06 6.91 2.37
N LYS A 38 10.32 7.94 1.57
CA LYS A 38 9.42 9.05 1.31
C LYS A 38 8.10 8.53 0.77
N PHE A 39 8.09 7.65 -0.24
CA PHE A 39 6.87 7.12 -0.85
C PHE A 39 5.85 6.56 0.15
N LEU A 40 6.31 5.91 1.23
CA LEU A 40 5.48 5.30 2.27
C LEU A 40 5.22 6.21 3.49
N SER A 41 5.85 7.39 3.56
CA SER A 41 5.85 8.23 4.77
C SER A 41 5.18 9.58 4.57
N LYS A 42 4.12 9.82 5.35
CA LYS A 42 3.48 11.14 5.44
C LYS A 42 4.43 12.20 6.01
N SER A 43 5.21 11.87 7.04
CA SER A 43 6.08 12.83 7.73
C SER A 43 7.22 13.33 6.84
N LEU A 44 7.60 12.56 5.83
CA LEU A 44 8.61 12.94 4.84
C LEU A 44 8.02 13.61 3.58
N GLY A 45 6.72 13.95 3.59
CA GLY A 45 6.05 14.55 2.44
C GLY A 45 5.80 13.54 1.30
N GLY A 46 5.62 12.27 1.63
CA GLY A 46 5.36 11.18 0.68
C GLY A 46 3.96 11.07 0.14
N LEU A 47 2.99 11.62 0.87
CA LEU A 47 1.60 11.59 0.44
C LEU A 47 1.44 12.38 -0.87
N PRO A 48 0.68 11.85 -1.83
CA PRO A 48 0.35 12.60 -3.03
C PRO A 48 -0.49 13.83 -2.68
N THR A 49 -0.38 14.86 -3.50
CA THR A 49 -1.14 16.11 -3.42
C THR A 49 -2.23 16.18 -4.47
N MET A 50 -3.17 17.12 -4.36
CA MET A 50 -4.15 17.35 -5.43
C MET A 50 -3.49 17.77 -6.74
N VAL A 51 -2.34 18.44 -6.68
CA VAL A 51 -1.55 18.76 -7.88
C VAL A 51 -1.08 17.47 -8.57
N ASP A 52 -0.66 16.46 -7.81
CA ASP A 52 -0.25 15.17 -8.38
C ASP A 52 -1.44 14.44 -9.02
N VAL A 53 -2.58 14.40 -8.32
CA VAL A 53 -3.81 13.74 -8.80
C VAL A 53 -4.33 14.40 -10.08
N LEU A 54 -4.28 15.73 -10.17
CA LEU A 54 -4.72 16.47 -11.36
C LEU A 54 -3.77 16.32 -12.55
N LYS A 55 -2.46 16.16 -12.29
CA LYS A 55 -1.44 16.02 -13.35
C LYS A 55 -1.25 14.60 -13.84
N SER A 56 -1.63 13.60 -13.05
CA SER A 56 -1.36 12.20 -13.36
C SER A 56 -2.60 11.32 -13.21
N PRO A 57 -2.95 10.53 -14.24
CA PRO A 57 -4.07 9.61 -14.15
C PRO A 57 -3.77 8.52 -13.11
N SER A 58 -4.85 7.94 -12.56
CA SER A 58 -4.74 6.77 -11.69
C SER A 58 -4.02 5.63 -12.41
N THR A 59 -3.07 5.00 -11.72
CA THR A 59 -2.22 3.96 -12.33
C THR A 59 -2.98 2.63 -12.46
N ASP A 60 -2.85 1.98 -13.61
CA ASP A 60 -3.37 0.63 -13.84
C ASP A 60 -2.45 -0.44 -13.20
N LEU A 61 -2.76 -0.80 -11.95
CA LEU A 61 -2.03 -1.85 -11.21
C LEU A 61 -2.01 -3.20 -11.95
N PRO A 62 -3.12 -3.75 -12.45
CA PRO A 62 -3.13 -4.97 -13.26
C PRO A 62 -2.17 -4.94 -14.44
N LYS A 63 -2.11 -3.84 -15.18
CA LYS A 63 -1.16 -3.69 -16.29
C LYS A 63 0.28 -3.76 -15.81
N ARG A 64 0.63 -3.04 -14.74
CA ARG A 64 1.98 -3.07 -14.14
C ARG A 64 2.34 -4.44 -13.57
N PHE A 65 1.40 -5.09 -12.89
CA PHE A 65 1.58 -6.45 -12.37
C PHE A 65 1.83 -7.44 -13.51
N ALA A 66 1.07 -7.36 -14.62
CA ALA A 66 1.26 -8.24 -15.77
C ALA A 66 2.64 -8.08 -16.40
N GLN A 67 3.15 -6.83 -16.48
CA GLN A 67 4.50 -6.54 -16.95
C GLN A 67 5.57 -7.15 -16.02
N ALA A 68 5.44 -6.93 -14.71
CA ALA A 68 6.35 -7.50 -13.71
C ALA A 68 6.34 -9.04 -13.73
N LYS A 69 5.16 -9.66 -13.82
CA LYS A 69 4.99 -11.11 -13.96
C LYS A 69 5.70 -11.64 -15.21
N LYS A 70 5.52 -10.97 -16.35
CA LYS A 70 6.18 -11.35 -17.60
C LYS A 70 7.70 -11.34 -17.44
N VAL A 71 8.25 -10.29 -16.84
CA VAL A 71 9.69 -10.18 -16.57
C VAL A 71 10.19 -11.27 -15.63
N ALA A 72 9.40 -11.63 -14.62
CA ALA A 72 9.74 -12.67 -13.64
C ALA A 72 9.75 -14.09 -14.25
N ILE A 73 8.84 -14.37 -15.20
CA ILE A 73 8.72 -15.69 -15.86
C ILE A 73 9.69 -15.83 -17.03
N ASP A 74 9.76 -14.82 -17.90
CA ASP A 74 10.53 -14.87 -19.15
C ASP A 74 12.02 -14.51 -18.95
N GLY A 75 12.39 -14.02 -17.76
CA GLY A 75 13.77 -13.68 -17.43
C GLY A 75 14.69 -14.90 -17.42
N LYS A 76 15.84 -14.83 -18.11
CA LYS A 76 16.89 -15.87 -18.10
C LYS A 76 17.43 -16.18 -16.70
N VAL A 77 17.35 -15.21 -15.79
CA VAL A 77 17.69 -15.31 -14.37
C VAL A 77 16.45 -14.84 -13.60
N GLY A 78 16.13 -15.48 -12.47
CA GLY A 78 14.98 -15.10 -11.65
C GLY A 78 15.02 -13.62 -11.30
N LYS A 79 14.13 -12.83 -11.93
CA LYS A 79 14.01 -11.40 -11.68
C LYS A 79 12.89 -11.17 -10.68
N VAL A 80 13.17 -10.31 -9.69
CA VAL A 80 12.19 -9.88 -8.71
C VAL A 80 11.86 -8.42 -8.98
N THR A 81 10.58 -8.11 -9.08
CA THR A 81 10.06 -6.74 -9.16
C THR A 81 9.24 -6.45 -7.90
N VAL A 82 9.47 -5.30 -7.28
CA VAL A 82 8.72 -4.84 -6.10
C VAL A 82 7.94 -3.59 -6.47
N LEU A 83 6.63 -3.63 -6.22
CA LEU A 83 5.70 -2.52 -6.45
C LEU A 83 5.24 -1.96 -5.11
N GLY A 84 5.64 -0.74 -4.77
CA GLY A 84 4.93 0.07 -3.77
C GLY A 84 3.67 0.64 -4.40
N VAL A 85 2.54 0.49 -3.74
CA VAL A 85 1.22 0.90 -4.24
C VAL A 85 0.53 1.73 -3.17
N ASN A 86 0.03 2.89 -3.58
CA ASN A 86 -0.83 3.73 -2.74
C ASN A 86 -2.23 3.74 -3.34
N LEU A 87 -3.22 3.21 -2.62
CA LEU A 87 -4.62 3.50 -2.86
C LEU A 87 -4.98 4.77 -2.08
N VAL A 88 -5.32 5.82 -2.79
CA VAL A 88 -5.54 7.16 -2.26
C VAL A 88 -7.02 7.47 -2.33
N ASP A 89 -7.52 8.09 -1.27
CA ASP A 89 -8.85 8.67 -1.21
C ASP A 89 -8.75 10.15 -1.56
N VAL A 90 -9.07 10.50 -2.80
CA VAL A 90 -8.92 11.86 -3.35
C VAL A 90 -9.81 12.86 -2.60
N GLU A 91 -10.96 12.41 -2.09
CA GLU A 91 -11.87 13.28 -1.34
C GLU A 91 -11.26 13.68 0.01
N MET A 92 -10.69 12.73 0.75
CA MET A 92 -9.97 13.05 1.98
C MET A 92 -8.73 13.91 1.73
N LEU A 93 -8.04 13.68 0.61
CA LEU A 93 -6.89 14.49 0.22
C LEU A 93 -7.29 15.95 -0.05
N GLU A 94 -8.31 16.16 -0.87
CA GLU A 94 -8.81 17.49 -1.24
C GLU A 94 -9.31 18.27 -0.03
N ARG A 95 -10.07 17.62 0.86
CA ARG A 95 -10.54 18.23 2.11
C ARG A 95 -9.39 18.63 3.04
N GLY A 96 -8.37 17.77 3.14
CA GLY A 96 -7.18 18.01 3.94
C GLY A 96 -6.39 19.23 3.46
N GLU A 97 -6.18 19.35 2.15
CA GLU A 97 -5.46 20.50 1.56
C GLU A 97 -6.25 21.81 1.68
N LYS A 98 -7.58 21.76 1.51
CA LYS A 98 -8.46 22.92 1.69
C LYS A 98 -8.65 23.32 3.17
N LYS A 99 -8.08 22.57 4.11
CA LYS A 99 -8.30 22.74 5.57
C LYS A 99 -9.80 22.83 5.89
N SER A 100 -10.60 21.96 5.27
CA SER A 100 -12.04 21.93 5.47
C SER A 100 -12.36 21.79 6.96
N ARG A 101 -13.45 22.44 7.42
CA ARG A 101 -13.95 22.24 8.79
C ARG A 101 -14.54 20.85 8.99
N ASP A 102 -14.90 20.17 7.89
CA ASP A 102 -15.60 18.89 7.88
C ASP A 102 -14.62 17.73 7.61
N MET A 103 -13.73 17.50 8.58
CA MET A 103 -12.73 16.41 8.60
C MET A 103 -13.16 15.23 9.47
N ASN A 104 -14.41 15.19 9.92
CA ASN A 104 -14.93 14.15 10.80
C ASN A 104 -15.34 12.89 10.01
N TYR A 105 -14.44 12.42 9.13
CA TYR A 105 -14.60 11.23 8.31
C TYR A 105 -13.32 10.40 8.32
N SER A 106 -13.50 9.11 8.07
CA SER A 106 -12.42 8.15 7.88
C SER A 106 -12.16 7.94 6.39
N SER A 107 -10.94 7.51 6.08
CA SER A 107 -10.50 7.21 4.72
C SER A 107 -10.37 5.71 4.49
N PHE A 108 -10.71 5.25 3.29
CA PHE A 108 -10.37 3.90 2.85
C PHE A 108 -8.93 3.76 2.32
N ALA A 109 -8.16 4.85 2.28
CA ALA A 109 -6.82 4.87 1.70
C ALA A 109 -5.90 3.78 2.29
N HIS A 110 -5.11 3.15 1.43
CA HIS A 110 -4.05 2.19 1.75
C HIS A 110 -2.74 2.71 1.16
N TYR A 111 -1.99 3.50 1.96
CA TYR A 111 -0.70 4.09 1.55
C TYR A 111 0.50 3.16 1.72
N SER A 112 0.30 1.99 2.29
CA SER A 112 1.37 1.03 2.57
C SER A 112 0.93 -0.32 2.06
N LEU A 113 0.92 -0.49 0.75
CA LEU A 113 0.75 -1.76 0.06
C LEU A 113 2.00 -2.01 -0.77
N VAL A 114 2.67 -3.13 -0.56
CA VAL A 114 3.88 -3.53 -1.29
C VAL A 114 3.69 -4.93 -1.84
N ILE A 115 3.90 -5.08 -3.14
CA ILE A 115 3.73 -6.33 -3.86
C ILE A 115 5.10 -6.77 -4.40
N ALA A 116 5.60 -7.90 -3.93
CA ALA A 116 6.85 -8.49 -4.44
C ALA A 116 6.51 -9.63 -5.40
N ILE A 117 7.01 -9.55 -6.63
CA ILE A 117 6.66 -10.46 -7.74
C ILE A 117 7.94 -11.17 -8.19
N ALA A 118 7.90 -12.50 -8.18
CA ALA A 118 9.01 -13.38 -8.56
C ALA A 118 8.48 -14.52 -9.45
N ARG A 119 9.37 -15.43 -9.88
CA ARG A 119 9.00 -16.51 -10.80
C ARG A 119 8.00 -17.48 -10.18
N GLU A 120 8.12 -17.71 -8.88
CA GLU A 120 7.34 -18.68 -8.09
C GLU A 120 5.94 -18.16 -7.76
N GLY A 121 5.70 -16.86 -7.87
CA GLY A 121 4.45 -16.22 -7.50
C GLY A 121 4.66 -14.81 -6.97
N PHE A 122 3.87 -14.40 -5.98
CA PHE A 122 3.98 -13.07 -5.40
C PHE A 122 3.61 -13.02 -3.92
N HIS A 123 4.07 -11.97 -3.25
CA HIS A 123 3.72 -11.64 -1.87
C HIS A 123 3.02 -10.27 -1.83
N ILE A 124 2.10 -10.09 -0.88
CA ILE A 124 1.46 -8.81 -0.58
C ILE A 124 1.73 -8.47 0.88
N TYR A 125 2.44 -7.37 1.10
CA TYR A 125 2.64 -6.74 2.41
C TYR A 125 1.78 -5.49 2.45
N GLN A 126 1.01 -5.32 3.52
CA GLN A 126 0.08 -4.19 3.57
C GLN A 126 -0.27 -3.73 4.97
N SER A 127 -0.73 -2.49 5.09
CA SER A 127 -1.33 -1.94 6.31
C SER A 127 -2.41 -0.90 6.04
N TRP A 128 -3.34 -0.81 7.00
CA TRP A 128 -4.35 0.26 7.08
C TRP A 128 -4.04 1.21 8.25
N GLY A 129 -2.85 1.80 8.23
CA GLY A 129 -2.39 2.74 9.27
C GLY A 129 -2.50 2.16 10.69
N GLU A 130 -2.88 3.00 11.65
CA GLU A 130 -3.00 2.68 13.08
C GLU A 130 -4.20 1.76 13.41
N HIS A 131 -5.09 1.53 12.44
CA HIS A 131 -6.29 0.70 12.61
C HIS A 131 -6.18 -0.64 11.88
N GLY A 132 -5.01 -0.91 11.29
CA GLY A 132 -4.68 -2.17 10.64
C GLY A 132 -4.29 -3.27 11.62
N TYR A 133 -3.73 -4.35 11.08
CA TYR A 133 -3.24 -5.47 11.87
C TYR A 133 -1.94 -5.15 12.59
N HIS A 134 -1.76 -5.75 13.75
CA HIS A 134 -0.41 -5.93 14.29
C HIS A 134 0.38 -6.91 13.40
N LEU A 135 1.71 -6.81 13.43
CA LEU A 135 2.56 -7.64 12.56
C LEU A 135 2.42 -9.13 12.88
N ASP A 136 2.30 -9.50 14.16
CA ASP A 136 2.05 -10.88 14.61
C ASP A 136 0.72 -11.43 14.07
N GLN A 137 -0.37 -10.67 14.17
CA GLN A 137 -1.69 -11.04 13.65
C GLN A 137 -1.65 -11.24 12.13
N TYR A 138 -0.96 -10.36 11.42
CA TYR A 138 -0.76 -10.49 9.98
C TYR A 138 -0.01 -11.78 9.64
N LEU A 139 1.05 -12.12 10.37
CA LEU A 139 1.81 -13.36 10.17
C LEU A 139 0.99 -14.61 10.52
N MET A 140 0.28 -14.62 11.65
CA MET A 140 -0.59 -15.73 12.07
C MET A 140 -1.70 -16.02 11.05
N ARG A 141 -2.18 -14.99 10.35
CA ARG A 141 -3.17 -15.11 9.25
C ARG A 141 -2.56 -15.50 7.91
N ARG A 142 -1.31 -15.97 7.90
CA ARG A 142 -0.56 -16.30 6.68
C ARG A 142 -0.41 -15.11 5.73
N GLY A 143 -0.29 -13.90 6.27
CA GLY A 143 -0.12 -12.67 5.47
C GLY A 143 1.10 -12.73 4.55
N SER A 144 2.20 -13.30 5.05
CA SER A 144 3.46 -13.49 4.32
C SER A 144 3.48 -14.67 3.35
N ARG A 145 2.37 -15.40 3.15
CA ARG A 145 2.33 -16.56 2.25
C ARG A 145 2.69 -16.17 0.82
N LEU A 146 3.40 -17.08 0.13
CA LEU A 146 3.53 -17.03 -1.32
C LEU A 146 2.15 -17.28 -1.94
N ARG A 147 1.74 -16.40 -2.85
CA ARG A 147 0.45 -16.47 -3.56
C ARG A 147 0.65 -16.96 -4.99
N SER A 148 -0.32 -17.74 -5.46
CA SER A 148 -0.35 -18.33 -6.79
C SER A 148 -0.75 -17.34 -7.88
N TRP A 149 -0.51 -17.66 -9.15
CA TRP A 149 -0.97 -16.80 -10.25
C TRP A 149 -2.50 -16.72 -10.37
N GLU A 150 -3.21 -17.73 -9.88
CA GLU A 150 -4.66 -17.76 -9.76
C GLU A 150 -5.14 -16.75 -8.70
N ASP A 151 -4.46 -16.71 -7.54
CA ASP A 151 -4.73 -15.69 -6.51
C ASP A 151 -4.52 -14.27 -7.06
N ALA A 152 -3.53 -14.08 -7.95
CA ALA A 152 -3.26 -12.78 -8.58
C ALA A 152 -4.44 -12.32 -9.43
N LYS A 153 -5.05 -13.21 -10.22
CA LYS A 153 -6.20 -12.88 -11.07
C LYS A 153 -7.37 -12.38 -10.23
N THR A 154 -7.68 -13.11 -9.14
CA THR A 154 -8.76 -12.73 -8.22
C THR A 154 -8.44 -11.39 -7.55
N PHE A 155 -7.25 -11.25 -6.97
CA PHE A 155 -6.83 -10.01 -6.30
C PHE A 155 -6.91 -8.78 -7.22
N LEU A 156 -6.35 -8.88 -8.43
CA LEU A 156 -6.31 -7.77 -9.37
C LEU A 156 -7.70 -7.40 -9.89
N LYS A 157 -8.57 -8.38 -10.13
CA LYS A 157 -9.97 -8.14 -10.52
C LYS A 157 -10.71 -7.40 -9.41
N THR A 158 -10.65 -7.90 -8.18
CA THR A 158 -11.28 -7.26 -7.02
C THR A 158 -10.72 -5.86 -6.78
N PHE A 159 -9.41 -5.67 -6.93
CA PHE A 159 -8.78 -4.34 -6.79
C PHE A 159 -9.23 -3.37 -7.88
N GLN A 160 -9.41 -3.82 -9.12
CA GLN A 160 -9.99 -2.98 -10.18
C GLN A 160 -11.43 -2.59 -9.88
N GLU A 161 -12.23 -3.50 -9.33
CA GLU A 161 -13.60 -3.20 -8.90
C GLU A 161 -13.59 -2.09 -7.85
N LEU A 162 -12.70 -2.17 -6.84
CA LEU A 162 -12.52 -1.11 -5.84
C LEU A 162 -12.20 0.27 -6.45
N CYS A 163 -11.36 0.29 -7.49
CA CYS A 163 -10.88 1.53 -8.09
C CYS A 163 -11.85 2.17 -9.10
N ARG A 164 -13.02 1.56 -9.38
CA ARG A 164 -14.00 2.08 -10.36
C ARG A 164 -15.14 2.90 -9.76
N PHE A 165 -15.32 2.87 -8.44
CA PHE A 165 -16.46 3.52 -7.80
C PHE A 165 -16.16 4.96 -7.41
N GLU A 166 -17.10 5.87 -7.68
CA GLU A 166 -16.98 7.31 -7.39
C GLU A 166 -18.12 7.86 -6.49
N GLU A 167 -18.88 6.99 -5.82
CA GLU A 167 -20.10 7.38 -5.09
C GLU A 167 -20.03 7.08 -3.57
N ASN A 168 -20.97 6.28 -3.06
CA ASN A 168 -21.08 5.92 -1.65
C ASN A 168 -20.34 4.61 -1.35
N TRP A 169 -19.90 4.44 -0.10
CA TRP A 169 -19.33 3.18 0.37
C TRP A 169 -20.41 2.09 0.52
N THR A 170 -20.54 1.20 -0.45
CA THR A 170 -21.56 0.14 -0.48
C THR A 170 -21.11 -1.16 0.22
N ASP A 171 -22.01 -2.14 0.36
CA ASP A 171 -21.65 -3.46 0.90
C ASP A 171 -20.75 -4.23 -0.05
N GLU A 172 -20.99 -4.13 -1.35
CA GLU A 172 -20.17 -4.73 -2.40
C GLU A 172 -18.74 -4.19 -2.35
N LEU A 173 -18.59 -2.86 -2.20
CA LEU A 173 -17.29 -2.22 -2.07
C LEU A 173 -16.56 -2.67 -0.79
N ASN A 174 -17.28 -2.81 0.32
CA ASN A 174 -16.72 -3.32 1.57
C ASN A 174 -16.27 -4.79 1.44
N ILE A 175 -17.02 -5.63 0.73
CA ILE A 175 -16.65 -7.03 0.46
C ILE A 175 -15.37 -7.06 -0.38
N ALA A 176 -15.32 -6.29 -1.47
CA ALA A 176 -14.13 -6.21 -2.32
C ALA A 176 -12.91 -5.71 -1.52
N TYR A 177 -13.11 -4.72 -0.66
CA TYR A 177 -12.04 -4.15 0.17
C TYR A 177 -11.50 -5.18 1.16
N LYS A 178 -12.41 -5.90 1.82
CA LYS A 178 -12.08 -6.99 2.73
C LYS A 178 -11.40 -8.16 2.03
N GLN A 179 -11.74 -8.45 0.78
CA GLN A 179 -11.04 -9.47 -0.01
C GLN A 179 -9.61 -9.04 -0.38
N CYS A 180 -9.41 -7.78 -0.76
CA CYS A 180 -8.08 -7.24 -1.08
C CYS A 180 -7.18 -7.12 0.16
N PHE A 181 -7.73 -6.58 1.24
CA PHE A 181 -6.96 -6.09 2.38
C PHE A 181 -7.26 -6.80 3.70
N GLY A 182 -8.22 -7.72 3.73
CA GLY A 182 -8.67 -8.41 4.95
C GLY A 182 -9.48 -7.53 5.90
N VAL A 183 -9.46 -6.21 5.73
CA VAL A 183 -10.05 -5.24 6.66
C VAL A 183 -11.53 -5.05 6.33
N ASP A 184 -12.37 -5.15 7.36
CA ASP A 184 -13.80 -4.88 7.24
C ASP A 184 -14.08 -3.43 7.67
N ILE A 185 -13.99 -2.49 6.72
CA ILE A 185 -14.18 -1.06 6.99
C ILE A 185 -15.53 -0.81 7.64
N LYS A 186 -16.61 -1.41 7.15
CA LYS A 186 -17.95 -1.21 7.72
C LYS A 186 -18.01 -1.68 9.15
N SER A 187 -17.24 -2.69 9.58
CA SER A 187 -17.20 -3.08 10.99
C SER A 187 -16.52 -2.04 11.90
N ILE A 188 -15.62 -1.21 11.36
CA ILE A 188 -14.79 -0.25 12.10
C ILE A 188 -15.34 1.18 12.02
N CYS A 189 -15.80 1.59 10.83
CA CYS A 189 -16.25 2.94 10.49
C CYS A 189 -17.79 3.05 10.49
N GLY A 190 -18.33 4.08 11.14
CA GLY A 190 -19.76 4.36 11.13
C GLY A 190 -20.27 5.07 12.39
N ARG A 191 -21.56 5.38 12.43
CA ARG A 191 -22.17 6.02 13.61
C ARG A 191 -22.07 5.09 14.81
N GLY A 192 -21.46 5.58 15.91
CA GLY A 192 -21.28 4.81 17.13
C GLY A 192 -20.21 3.72 17.06
N LYS A 193 -19.33 3.75 16.06
CA LYS A 193 -18.21 2.81 15.91
C LYS A 193 -16.88 3.45 16.29
N LEU A 194 -15.81 2.64 16.28
CA LEU A 194 -14.45 3.08 16.63
C LEU A 194 -13.97 4.26 15.78
N GLN A 195 -14.36 4.27 14.50
CA GLN A 195 -13.98 5.28 13.53
C GLN A 195 -15.20 5.96 12.93
N THR A 196 -15.02 7.20 12.50
CA THR A 196 -16.06 7.98 11.82
C THR A 196 -16.50 7.33 10.50
N PRO A 197 -17.67 7.72 9.94
CA PRO A 197 -18.08 7.23 8.63
C PRO A 197 -17.04 7.50 7.55
N ILE A 198 -17.01 6.66 6.51
CA ILE A 198 -16.14 6.90 5.34
C ILE A 198 -16.59 8.17 4.62
N VAL A 199 -15.61 8.95 4.14
CA VAL A 199 -15.86 10.18 3.39
C VAL A 199 -16.68 9.91 2.13
N ARG A 200 -17.42 10.92 1.69
CA ARG A 200 -18.19 10.88 0.44
C ARG A 200 -17.93 12.14 -0.39
N PRO A 201 -17.88 12.03 -1.73
CA PRO A 201 -17.87 10.79 -2.51
C PRO A 201 -16.56 9.98 -2.34
N CYS A 202 -16.62 8.66 -2.48
CA CYS A 202 -15.45 7.80 -2.45
C CYS A 202 -14.72 7.89 -3.79
N ARG A 203 -13.56 8.55 -3.85
CA ARG A 203 -12.81 8.75 -5.10
C ARG A 203 -11.43 8.08 -5.03
N PRO A 204 -11.27 6.84 -5.51
CA PRO A 204 -10.01 6.12 -5.46
C PRO A 204 -9.03 6.61 -6.54
N TRP A 205 -7.77 6.78 -6.16
CA TRP A 205 -6.68 7.06 -7.10
C TRP A 205 -5.45 6.23 -6.72
N VAL A 206 -4.75 5.69 -7.72
CA VAL A 206 -3.66 4.74 -7.49
C VAL A 206 -2.33 5.32 -7.96
N ARG A 207 -1.32 5.30 -7.07
CA ARG A 207 0.08 5.56 -7.38
C ARG A 207 0.90 4.28 -7.25
N ILE A 208 1.87 4.09 -8.15
CA ILE A 208 2.81 2.97 -8.07
C ILE A 208 4.25 3.49 -8.07
N PHE A 209 5.07 2.95 -7.17
CA PHE A 209 6.52 3.05 -7.16
C PHE A 209 7.11 1.69 -7.49
N GLU A 210 7.88 1.61 -8.56
CA GLU A 210 8.32 0.35 -9.13
C GLU A 210 9.85 0.20 -8.99
N ILE A 211 10.28 -0.88 -8.35
CA ILE A 211 11.68 -1.27 -8.25
C ILE A 211 11.86 -2.54 -9.07
N ASN A 212 12.61 -2.44 -10.16
CA ASN A 212 12.88 -3.54 -11.07
C ASN A 212 14.17 -4.26 -10.74
N ASP A 213 14.16 -5.57 -10.97
CA ASP A 213 15.35 -6.43 -10.94
C ASP A 213 16.14 -6.34 -9.63
N VAL A 214 15.43 -6.52 -8.50
CA VAL A 214 16.01 -6.51 -7.15
C VAL A 214 17.12 -7.57 -7.06
N LYS A 215 18.31 -7.14 -6.64
CA LYS A 215 19.52 -7.96 -6.51
C LYS A 215 19.88 -8.23 -5.06
N THR A 216 20.72 -9.22 -4.83
CA THR A 216 21.29 -9.52 -3.51
C THR A 216 21.99 -8.30 -2.89
N ARG A 217 22.76 -7.55 -3.70
CA ARG A 217 23.40 -6.29 -3.27
C ARG A 217 22.43 -5.24 -2.72
N ASN A 218 21.16 -5.26 -3.13
CA ASN A 218 20.14 -4.37 -2.58
C ASN A 218 19.85 -4.77 -1.11
N ILE A 219 19.90 -6.04 -0.77
CA ILE A 219 19.63 -6.53 0.59
C ILE A 219 20.86 -6.36 1.47
N GLU A 220 22.04 -6.69 0.94
CA GLU A 220 23.33 -6.67 1.66
C GLU A 220 23.86 -5.27 1.98
N LYS A 221 23.21 -4.21 1.49
CA LYS A 221 23.63 -2.82 1.71
C LYS A 221 23.57 -2.37 3.18
N PHE A 222 22.81 -3.08 4.02
CA PHE A 222 22.71 -2.78 5.44
C PHE A 222 23.75 -3.60 6.22
N THR A 223 24.91 -3.00 6.48
CA THR A 223 25.94 -3.58 7.34
C THR A 223 25.64 -3.25 8.80
N CYS A 224 25.58 -4.26 9.66
CA CYS A 224 25.63 -4.05 11.11
C CYS A 224 27.10 -3.99 11.52
N GLU A 225 27.55 -2.83 12.00
CA GLU A 225 28.83 -2.68 12.70
C GLU A 225 28.69 -3.07 14.18
#